data_AF-A0A7K7PEJ7-F1
#
_entry.id   AF-A0A7K7PEJ7-F1
#
_cell.length_a   1.000
_cell.length_b   1.000
_cell.length_c   1.000
_cell.angle_alpha   90.00
_cell.angle_beta   90.00
_cell.angle_gamma   90.00
#
_symmetry.space_group_name_H-M   'P 1'
#
loop_
_entity.id
_entity.type
_entity.pdbx_description
1 polymer ?
#
loop_
_entity_poly.entity_id
_entity_poly.type
_entity_poly.pdbx_seq_one_letter_code
_entity_poly.pdbx_strand_id
1 'polypeptide(L)'
;REFEAEIRFYSGDDPLDVWERYIKWIEQAFPGGGKDGNLAAVLERAVRALHGQQRYYKDPRYLSLWLKFGDCCNEPLDLYSYLCSQEIGTTLALLYITWAEALEARGSFRKADLIFQEGLQRKAEPLDKLQAHHKQFQARVSRQTLLALEENPDGDNMGLLEIAEPQRSSLADLKGRGKKKVRAPINRVGDAVKAINPGRSCQPQATLQLPNAPSFAVFDENSVSGPEILTLPAQSWPAPPVPKAKENELRAGPWNSGR
;
A
#
# COMPACT_ATOMS: atom_id res chain seq x y z
N ARG A 1 -12.78 -30.91 2.80
CA ARG A 1 -12.78 -31.78 4.01
C ARG A 1 -11.59 -32.74 4.00
N GLU A 2 -11.30 -33.38 2.86
CA GLU A 2 -10.13 -34.26 2.70
C GLU A 2 -8.79 -33.54 2.97
N PHE A 3 -8.57 -32.36 2.38
CA PHE A 3 -7.38 -31.55 2.68
C PHE A 3 -7.23 -31.13 4.15
N GLU A 4 -8.34 -30.93 4.88
CA GLU A 4 -8.24 -30.58 6.31
C GLU A 4 -7.85 -31.77 7.17
N ALA A 5 -8.24 -32.98 6.79
CA ALA A 5 -7.76 -34.21 7.42
C ALA A 5 -6.29 -34.45 7.05
N GLU A 6 -5.92 -34.24 5.78
CA GLU A 6 -4.54 -34.35 5.31
C GLU A 6 -3.61 -33.42 6.09
N ILE A 7 -3.97 -32.14 6.27
CA ILE A 7 -3.16 -31.18 7.06
C ILE A 7 -3.02 -31.61 8.52
N ARG A 8 -4.05 -32.21 9.13
CA ARG A 8 -4.03 -32.62 10.55
C ARG A 8 -3.22 -33.89 10.80
N PHE A 9 -3.26 -34.83 9.86
CA PHE A 9 -2.59 -36.12 9.97
C PHE A 9 -1.34 -36.20 9.08
N TYR A 10 -0.87 -35.06 8.57
CA TYR A 10 0.30 -35.03 7.69
C TYR A 10 1.55 -35.48 8.44
N SER A 11 2.21 -36.50 7.91
CA SER A 11 3.47 -37.04 8.44
C SER A 11 4.59 -36.99 7.42
N GLY A 12 4.42 -36.26 6.31
CA GLY A 12 5.43 -36.12 5.27
C GLY A 12 6.44 -35.00 5.56
N ASP A 13 7.49 -34.95 4.75
CA ASP A 13 8.58 -33.99 4.93
C ASP A 13 8.26 -32.59 4.40
N ASP A 14 7.35 -32.45 3.41
CA ASP A 14 7.01 -31.18 2.77
C ASP A 14 5.55 -30.74 3.04
N PRO A 15 5.24 -30.11 4.19
CA PRO A 15 3.90 -29.59 4.47
C PRO A 15 3.47 -28.47 3.50
N LEU A 16 4.40 -27.76 2.85
CA LEU A 16 4.07 -26.69 1.90
C LEU A 16 3.29 -27.21 0.69
N ASP A 17 3.61 -28.42 0.21
CA ASP A 17 2.92 -29.06 -0.92
C ASP A 17 1.41 -29.24 -0.66
N VAL A 18 1.05 -29.69 0.55
CA VAL A 18 -0.36 -29.89 0.95
C VAL A 18 -1.11 -28.56 0.91
N TRP A 19 -0.49 -27.49 1.42
CA TRP A 19 -1.07 -26.15 1.38
C TRP A 19 -1.19 -25.61 -0.05
N GLU A 20 -0.19 -25.82 -0.90
CA GLU A 20 -0.22 -25.40 -2.29
C GLU A 20 -1.36 -26.10 -3.06
N ARG A 21 -1.49 -27.42 -2.92
CA ARG A 21 -2.58 -28.19 -3.53
C ARG A 21 -3.94 -27.73 -3.02
N TYR A 22 -4.05 -27.47 -1.72
CA TYR A 22 -5.30 -27.01 -1.13
C TYR A 22 -5.70 -25.63 -1.68
N ILE A 23 -4.77 -24.69 -1.77
CA ILE A 23 -5.00 -23.35 -2.33
C ILE A 23 -5.40 -23.44 -3.81
N LYS A 24 -4.67 -24.23 -4.62
CA LYS A 24 -5.01 -24.43 -6.04
C LYS A 24 -6.41 -25.02 -6.22
N TRP A 25 -6.79 -25.98 -5.37
CA TRP A 25 -8.13 -26.56 -5.42
C TRP A 25 -9.21 -25.52 -5.12
N ILE A 26 -9.00 -24.62 -4.15
CA ILE A 26 -9.96 -23.53 -3.86
C ILE A 26 -10.10 -22.60 -5.08
N GLU A 27 -8.98 -22.21 -5.71
CA GLU A 27 -8.99 -21.34 -6.90
C GLU A 27 -9.74 -21.98 -8.08
N GLN A 28 -9.58 -23.29 -8.27
CA GLN A 28 -10.26 -24.05 -9.31
C GLN A 28 -11.75 -24.26 -9.01
N ALA A 29 -12.10 -24.52 -7.75
CA ALA A 29 -13.47 -24.74 -7.31
C ALA A 29 -14.29 -23.43 -7.28
N PHE A 30 -13.63 -22.29 -7.05
CA PHE A 30 -14.28 -20.99 -6.87
C PHE A 30 -13.63 -19.89 -7.74
N PRO A 31 -13.81 -19.93 -9.08
CA PRO A 31 -13.21 -18.97 -10.00
C PRO A 31 -13.68 -17.52 -9.79
N GLY A 32 -14.83 -17.31 -9.15
CA GLY A 32 -15.39 -15.98 -8.87
C GLY A 32 -14.79 -15.26 -7.66
N GLY A 33 -13.83 -15.85 -6.93
CA GLY A 33 -13.10 -15.17 -5.85
C GLY A 33 -13.96 -14.65 -4.69
N GLY A 34 -15.19 -15.14 -4.55
CA GLY A 34 -16.14 -14.70 -3.53
C GLY A 34 -15.78 -15.16 -2.12
N LYS A 35 -16.52 -14.64 -1.12
CA LYS A 35 -16.45 -15.06 0.30
C LYS A 35 -16.68 -16.56 0.50
N ASP A 36 -17.26 -17.24 -0.49
CA ASP A 36 -17.63 -18.66 -0.46
C ASP A 36 -16.42 -19.60 -0.42
N GLY A 37 -15.27 -19.19 -0.98
CA GLY A 37 -14.07 -20.03 -1.04
C GLY A 37 -13.23 -20.05 0.24
N ASN A 38 -13.47 -19.13 1.20
CA ASN A 38 -12.65 -18.94 2.40
C ASN A 38 -11.13 -18.84 2.14
N LEU A 39 -10.72 -18.45 0.92
CA LEU A 39 -9.32 -18.44 0.48
C LEU A 39 -8.43 -17.61 1.41
N ALA A 40 -8.87 -16.41 1.78
CA ALA A 40 -8.13 -15.53 2.71
C ALA A 40 -7.89 -16.20 4.08
N ALA A 41 -8.88 -16.93 4.62
CA ALA A 41 -8.74 -17.63 5.89
C ALA A 41 -7.80 -18.84 5.79
N VAL A 42 -7.81 -19.54 4.65
CA VAL A 42 -6.89 -20.65 4.38
C VAL A 42 -5.46 -20.13 4.20
N LEU A 43 -5.27 -19.02 3.48
CA LEU A 43 -3.97 -18.36 3.33
C LEU A 43 -3.42 -17.89 4.69
N GLU A 44 -4.24 -17.26 5.53
CA GLU A 44 -3.83 -16.86 6.89
C GLU A 44 -3.39 -18.06 7.74
N ARG A 45 -4.14 -19.17 7.68
CA ARG A 45 -3.78 -20.42 8.37
C ARG A 45 -2.47 -21.00 7.84
N ALA A 46 -2.28 -21.00 6.52
CA ALA A 46 -1.09 -21.53 5.88
C ALA A 46 0.15 -20.71 6.26
N VAL A 47 0.07 -19.38 6.16
CA VAL A 47 1.12 -18.45 6.60
C VAL A 47 1.47 -18.68 8.06
N ARG A 48 0.46 -18.80 8.94
CA ARG A 48 0.70 -19.03 10.37
C ARG A 48 1.34 -20.39 10.66
N ALA A 49 0.97 -21.43 9.93
CA ALA A 49 1.51 -22.78 10.11
C ALA A 49 2.95 -22.91 9.58
N LEU A 50 3.28 -22.17 8.51
CA LEU A 50 4.58 -22.21 7.85
C LEU A 50 5.53 -21.08 8.31
N HIS A 51 5.06 -20.20 9.19
CA HIS A 51 5.84 -19.10 9.74
C HIS A 51 7.11 -19.61 10.45
N GLY A 52 8.23 -18.93 10.23
CA GLY A 52 9.53 -19.30 10.83
C GLY A 52 10.24 -20.49 10.18
N GLN A 53 9.65 -21.15 9.17
CA GLN A 53 10.30 -22.25 8.47
C GLN A 53 11.27 -21.75 7.39
N GLN A 54 12.51 -21.43 7.79
CA GLN A 54 13.55 -20.89 6.89
C GLN A 54 13.87 -21.75 5.66
N ARG A 55 13.60 -23.06 5.72
CA ARG A 55 13.78 -23.98 4.58
C ARG A 55 13.03 -23.55 3.32
N TYR A 56 11.94 -22.81 3.48
CA TYR A 56 11.09 -22.38 2.37
C TYR A 56 11.37 -20.96 1.88
N TYR A 57 12.31 -20.23 2.50
CA TYR A 57 12.51 -18.81 2.16
C TYR A 57 13.00 -18.59 0.73
N LYS A 58 13.66 -19.61 0.15
CA LYS A 58 14.11 -19.60 -1.26
C LYS A 58 13.15 -20.36 -2.18
N ASP A 59 12.07 -20.93 -1.66
CA ASP A 59 11.11 -21.72 -2.44
C ASP A 59 10.09 -20.79 -3.12
N PRO A 60 9.97 -20.82 -4.48
CA PRO A 60 9.01 -20.00 -5.19
C PRO A 60 7.55 -20.29 -4.80
N ARG A 61 7.23 -21.52 -4.36
CA ARG A 61 5.87 -21.88 -3.89
C ARG A 61 5.50 -21.12 -2.63
N TYR A 62 6.46 -20.96 -1.72
CA TYR A 62 6.26 -20.22 -0.49
C TYR A 62 6.11 -18.73 -0.74
N LEU A 63 6.94 -18.16 -1.63
CA LEU A 63 6.77 -16.78 -2.06
C LEU A 63 5.40 -16.56 -2.72
N SER A 64 4.97 -17.46 -3.62
CA SER A 64 3.65 -17.36 -4.25
C SER A 64 2.50 -17.36 -3.24
N LEU A 65 2.60 -18.17 -2.18
CA LEU A 65 1.62 -18.19 -1.10
C LEU A 65 1.54 -16.84 -0.38
N TRP A 66 2.69 -16.22 -0.08
CA TRP A 66 2.75 -14.87 0.49
C TRP A 66 2.16 -13.82 -0.44
N LEU A 67 2.48 -13.85 -1.73
CA LEU A 67 1.95 -12.89 -2.71
C LEU A 67 0.42 -12.97 -2.79
N LYS A 68 -0.15 -14.19 -2.85
CA LYS A 68 -1.61 -14.41 -2.80
C LYS A 68 -2.24 -13.91 -1.51
N PHE A 69 -1.54 -14.03 -0.39
CA PHE A 69 -1.98 -13.46 0.88
C PHE A 69 -1.98 -11.92 0.83
N GLY A 70 -1.01 -11.31 0.15
CA GLY A 70 -0.93 -9.87 -0.10
C GLY A 70 -2.12 -9.32 -0.87
N ASP A 71 -2.61 -10.05 -1.87
CA ASP A 71 -3.80 -9.67 -2.64
C ASP A 71 -5.07 -9.63 -1.76
N CYS A 72 -5.07 -10.34 -0.63
CA CYS A 72 -6.17 -10.33 0.35
C CYS A 72 -6.02 -9.24 1.43
N CYS A 73 -4.90 -8.52 1.48
CA CYS A 73 -4.62 -7.52 2.50
C CYS A 73 -5.08 -6.12 2.06
N ASN A 74 -5.51 -5.29 3.03
CA ASN A 74 -5.88 -3.90 2.75
C ASN A 74 -4.70 -3.05 2.23
N GLU A 75 -3.48 -3.32 2.72
CA GLU A 75 -2.26 -2.60 2.33
C GLU A 75 -1.17 -3.60 1.91
N PRO A 76 -1.07 -3.95 0.61
CA PRO A 76 -0.12 -4.94 0.12
C PRO A 76 1.35 -4.49 0.21
N LEU A 77 1.63 -3.17 0.27
CA LEU A 77 3.01 -2.66 0.37
C LEU A 77 3.69 -3.07 1.68
N ASP A 78 2.95 -3.09 2.79
CA ASP A 78 3.45 -3.52 4.10
C ASP A 78 3.93 -4.97 4.05
N LEU A 79 3.30 -5.80 3.22
CA LEU A 79 3.70 -7.19 3.05
C LEU A 79 5.06 -7.30 2.38
N TYR A 80 5.32 -6.56 1.31
CA TYR A 80 6.60 -6.60 0.62
C TYR A 80 7.75 -6.13 1.52
N SER A 81 7.52 -5.07 2.29
CA SER A 81 8.46 -4.62 3.32
C SER A 81 8.72 -5.70 4.37
N TYR A 82 7.66 -6.39 4.83
CA TYR A 82 7.80 -7.53 5.74
C TYR A 82 8.65 -8.66 5.13
N LEU A 83 8.35 -9.10 3.90
CA LEU A 83 9.07 -10.17 3.21
C LEU A 83 10.56 -9.85 3.07
N CYS A 84 10.90 -8.62 2.69
CA CYS A 84 12.30 -8.19 2.61
C CYS A 84 12.98 -8.13 3.99
N SER A 85 12.30 -7.66 5.03
CA SER A 85 12.86 -7.63 6.39
C SER A 85 13.14 -9.02 6.98
N GLN A 86 12.38 -10.03 6.52
CA GLN A 86 12.50 -11.43 6.94
C GLN A 86 13.36 -12.26 5.98
N GLU A 87 13.95 -11.64 4.96
CA GLU A 87 14.71 -12.32 3.89
C GLU A 87 13.92 -13.43 3.17
N ILE A 88 12.59 -13.31 3.11
CA ILE A 88 11.72 -14.28 2.41
C ILE A 88 11.68 -13.91 0.93
N GLY A 89 12.11 -14.83 0.07
CA GLY A 89 12.04 -14.67 -1.39
C GLY A 89 12.97 -13.60 -1.95
N THR A 90 13.93 -13.09 -1.17
CA THR A 90 14.88 -12.06 -1.61
C THR A 90 15.82 -12.52 -2.72
N THR A 91 15.97 -13.83 -2.92
CA THR A 91 16.69 -14.43 -4.03
C THR A 91 15.84 -14.63 -5.29
N LEU A 92 14.53 -14.36 -5.22
CA LEU A 92 13.59 -14.64 -6.31
C LEU A 92 13.18 -13.35 -7.01
N ALA A 93 13.33 -13.32 -8.33
CA ALA A 93 12.96 -12.18 -9.17
C ALA A 93 11.47 -11.81 -9.04
N LEU A 94 10.62 -12.82 -8.78
CA LEU A 94 9.17 -12.65 -8.64
C LEU A 94 8.80 -11.64 -7.55
N LEU A 95 9.55 -11.58 -6.45
CA LEU A 95 9.30 -10.64 -5.35
C LEU A 95 9.47 -9.19 -5.83
N TYR A 96 10.59 -8.89 -6.49
CA TYR A 96 10.90 -7.53 -6.95
C TYR A 96 9.98 -7.09 -8.08
N ILE A 97 9.62 -8.00 -8.99
CA ILE A 97 8.69 -7.71 -10.10
C ILE A 97 7.32 -7.33 -9.54
N THR A 98 6.73 -8.18 -8.70
CA THR A 98 5.39 -7.96 -8.15
C THR A 98 5.33 -6.74 -7.23
N TRP A 99 6.40 -6.49 -6.47
CA TRP A 99 6.51 -5.30 -5.64
C TRP A 99 6.60 -4.02 -6.48
N ALA A 100 7.42 -4.00 -7.52
CA ALA A 100 7.55 -2.85 -8.41
C ALA A 100 6.25 -2.58 -9.18
N GLU A 101 5.53 -3.62 -9.62
CA GLU A 101 4.21 -3.50 -10.24
C GLU A 101 3.16 -2.90 -9.27
N ALA A 102 3.17 -3.32 -8.00
CA ALA A 102 2.29 -2.74 -6.98
C ALA A 102 2.60 -1.25 -6.70
N LEU A 103 3.87 -0.85 -6.78
CA LEU A 103 4.30 0.55 -6.66
C LEU A 103 3.96 1.37 -7.91
N GLU A 104 4.10 0.80 -9.10
CA GLU A 104 3.70 1.38 -10.39
C GLU A 104 2.19 1.66 -10.40
N ALA A 105 1.37 0.71 -9.95
CA ALA A 105 -0.09 0.89 -9.84
C ALA A 105 -0.50 2.04 -8.90
N ARG A 106 0.36 2.40 -7.93
CA ARG A 106 0.16 3.54 -7.02
C ARG A 106 0.78 4.85 -7.55
N GLY A 107 1.36 4.84 -8.75
CA GLY A 107 2.03 6.00 -9.36
C GLY A 107 3.40 6.32 -8.76
N SER A 108 3.98 5.42 -7.95
CA SER A 108 5.29 5.64 -7.32
C SER A 108 6.45 5.08 -8.16
N PHE A 109 6.67 5.67 -9.34
CA PHE A 109 7.66 5.18 -10.30
C PHE A 109 9.10 5.19 -9.77
N ARG A 110 9.49 6.22 -8.99
CA ARG A 110 10.84 6.30 -8.41
C ARG A 110 11.12 5.14 -7.45
N LYS A 111 10.15 4.78 -6.61
CA LYS A 111 10.30 3.64 -5.70
C LYS A 111 10.33 2.33 -6.47
N ALA A 112 9.47 2.17 -7.48
CA ALA A 112 9.46 0.96 -8.32
C ALA A 112 10.82 0.72 -8.99
N ASP A 113 11.47 1.78 -9.53
CA ASP A 113 12.80 1.67 -10.13
C ASP A 113 13.87 1.23 -9.11
N LEU A 114 13.84 1.79 -7.89
CA LEU A 114 14.74 1.38 -6.81
C LEU A 114 14.58 -0.11 -6.44
N ILE A 115 13.34 -0.62 -6.42
CA ILE A 115 13.08 -2.05 -6.14
C ILE A 115 13.64 -2.95 -7.26
N PHE A 116 13.52 -2.54 -8.53
CA PHE A 116 14.16 -3.27 -9.62
C PHE A 116 15.69 -3.28 -9.49
N GLN A 117 16.29 -2.12 -9.18
CA GLN A 117 17.73 -2.01 -8.97
C GLN A 117 18.21 -2.89 -7.80
N GLU A 118 17.49 -2.90 -6.68
CA GLU A 118 17.78 -3.77 -5.52
C GLU A 118 17.75 -5.25 -5.91
N GLY A 119 16.73 -5.68 -6.67
CA GLY A 119 16.62 -7.06 -7.14
C GLY A 119 17.77 -7.46 -8.07
N LEU A 120 18.23 -6.53 -8.92
CA LEU A 120 19.38 -6.73 -9.81
C LEU A 120 20.69 -6.81 -9.02
N GLN A 121 20.87 -5.95 -8.02
CA GLN A 121 22.04 -5.95 -7.13
C GLN A 121 22.14 -7.27 -6.36
N ARG A 122 21.00 -7.80 -5.90
CA ARG A 122 20.90 -9.09 -5.21
C ARG A 122 20.95 -10.30 -6.14
N LYS A 123 21.02 -10.09 -7.45
CA LYS A 123 21.03 -11.14 -8.48
C LYS A 123 19.87 -12.13 -8.35
N ALA A 124 18.65 -11.61 -8.17
CA ALA A 124 17.48 -12.45 -7.98
C ALA A 124 17.15 -13.29 -9.22
N GLU A 125 16.83 -14.57 -9.04
CA GLU A 125 16.59 -15.53 -10.13
C GLU A 125 15.09 -15.65 -10.47
N PRO A 126 14.70 -15.75 -11.75
CA PRO A 126 15.53 -15.65 -12.96
C PRO A 126 15.90 -14.20 -13.30
N LEU A 127 17.21 -13.94 -13.45
CA LEU A 127 17.74 -12.58 -13.66
C LEU A 127 17.32 -12.00 -15.02
N ASP A 128 17.29 -12.83 -16.06
CA ASP A 128 16.84 -12.42 -17.40
C ASP A 128 15.40 -11.91 -17.37
N LYS A 129 14.54 -12.59 -16.59
CA LYS A 129 13.14 -12.18 -16.39
C LYS A 129 13.08 -10.85 -15.66
N LEU A 130 13.87 -10.67 -14.60
CA LEU A 130 13.93 -9.40 -13.87
C LEU A 130 14.34 -8.24 -14.77
N GLN A 131 15.40 -8.41 -15.55
CA GLN A 131 15.89 -7.40 -16.49
C GLN A 131 14.87 -7.07 -17.59
N ALA A 132 14.20 -8.09 -18.13
CA ALA A 132 13.15 -7.90 -19.13
C ALA A 132 11.99 -7.08 -18.57
N HIS A 133 11.51 -7.41 -17.37
CA HIS A 133 10.45 -6.64 -16.69
C HIS A 133 10.90 -5.22 -16.36
N HIS A 134 12.15 -5.00 -15.92
CA HIS A 134 12.68 -3.67 -15.65
C HIS A 134 12.71 -2.79 -16.90
N LYS A 135 13.18 -3.32 -18.04
CA LYS A 135 13.14 -2.62 -19.33
C LYS A 135 11.71 -2.30 -19.76
N GLN A 136 10.79 -3.25 -19.59
CA GLN A 136 9.38 -3.04 -19.93
C GLN A 136 8.75 -1.95 -19.07
N PHE A 137 9.04 -1.93 -17.77
CA PHE A 137 8.64 -0.87 -16.84
C PHE A 137 9.18 0.50 -17.31
N GLN A 138 10.47 0.61 -17.59
CA GLN A 138 11.07 1.86 -18.08
C GLN A 138 10.42 2.36 -19.37
N ALA A 139 10.10 1.45 -20.30
CA ALA A 139 9.39 1.78 -21.53
C ALA A 139 7.94 2.25 -21.29
N ARG A 140 7.23 1.67 -20.30
CA ARG A 140 5.87 2.13 -19.93
C ARG A 140 5.92 3.52 -19.32
N VAL A 141 6.83 3.75 -18.38
CA VAL A 141 6.99 5.04 -17.70
C VAL A 141 7.40 6.13 -18.70
N SER A 142 8.38 5.88 -19.57
CA SER A 142 8.80 6.86 -20.58
C SER A 142 7.66 7.24 -21.53
N ARG A 143 6.89 6.25 -21.98
CA ARG A 143 5.70 6.49 -22.80
C ARG A 143 4.65 7.33 -22.07
N GLN A 144 4.35 7.01 -20.81
CA GLN A 144 3.42 7.81 -20.00
C GLN A 144 3.90 9.25 -19.83
N THR A 145 5.19 9.47 -19.58
CA THR A 145 5.75 10.83 -19.44
C THR A 145 5.69 11.63 -20.74
N LEU A 146 5.91 10.99 -21.89
CA LEU A 146 5.80 11.64 -23.19
C LEU A 146 4.35 12.02 -23.51
N LEU A 147 3.40 11.11 -23.31
CA LEU A 147 1.98 11.38 -23.50
C LEU A 147 1.49 12.53 -22.59
N ALA A 148 1.92 12.54 -21.33
CA ALA A 148 1.57 13.61 -20.40
C ALA A 148 2.14 14.98 -20.82
N LEU A 149 3.29 15.00 -21.52
CA LEU A 149 3.88 16.22 -22.06
C LEU A 149 3.16 16.67 -23.35
N GLU A 150 2.74 15.72 -24.19
CA GLU A 150 1.99 15.96 -25.44
C GLU A 150 0.54 16.41 -25.19
N GLU A 151 -0.07 16.06 -24.05
CA GLU A 151 -1.39 16.58 -23.64
C GLU A 151 -1.30 18.00 -23.03
N ASN A 152 -0.09 18.56 -22.89
CA ASN A 152 0.14 19.95 -22.51
C ASN A 152 0.76 20.81 -23.64
N PRO A 153 0.22 20.87 -24.87
CA PRO A 153 0.58 21.92 -25.81
C PRO A 153 -0.45 23.05 -25.62
N ASP A 154 0.00 24.08 -24.92
CA ASP A 154 -0.58 25.42 -24.93
C ASP A 154 -1.93 25.60 -24.20
N GLY A 155 -1.87 26.38 -23.12
CA GLY A 155 -2.98 27.25 -22.80
C GLY A 155 -3.25 28.13 -24.01
N ASP A 156 -4.44 28.00 -24.58
CA ASP A 156 -5.31 29.08 -25.07
C ASP A 156 -6.44 28.50 -25.97
N ASN A 157 -7.65 28.40 -25.40
CA ASN A 157 -8.98 28.47 -26.07
C ASN A 157 -9.39 27.26 -26.98
N MET A 158 -10.54 26.56 -26.84
CA MET A 158 -11.93 27.03 -26.82
C MET A 158 -12.89 25.81 -26.79
N GLY A 159 -14.00 25.86 -26.04
CA GLY A 159 -15.26 25.31 -26.57
C GLY A 159 -15.99 24.14 -25.89
N LEU A 160 -16.07 24.08 -24.57
CA LEU A 160 -17.26 23.49 -23.93
C LEU A 160 -17.60 24.32 -22.69
N LEU A 161 -18.87 24.71 -22.54
CA LEU A 161 -19.43 25.28 -21.32
C LEU A 161 -19.37 24.23 -20.20
N GLU A 162 -18.18 23.92 -19.72
CA GLU A 162 -18.00 23.28 -18.43
C GLU A 162 -18.03 24.41 -17.41
N ILE A 163 -19.19 24.58 -16.79
CA ILE A 163 -19.35 25.42 -15.60
C ILE A 163 -18.23 24.98 -14.67
N ALA A 164 -17.19 25.80 -14.50
CA ALA A 164 -16.01 25.44 -13.72
C ALA A 164 -16.48 24.92 -12.36
N GLU A 165 -16.42 23.59 -12.18
CA GLU A 165 -16.91 22.98 -10.96
C GLU A 165 -16.07 23.54 -9.80
N PRO A 166 -16.71 23.95 -8.70
CA PRO A 166 -15.99 24.56 -7.59
C PRO A 166 -14.98 23.56 -7.04
N GLN A 167 -13.69 23.83 -7.29
CA GLN A 167 -12.59 23.04 -6.75
C GLN A 167 -12.57 23.16 -5.21
N ARG A 168 -12.21 22.07 -4.54
CA ARG A 168 -12.13 22.04 -3.07
C ARG A 168 -11.02 22.96 -2.58
N SER A 169 -11.36 23.94 -1.75
CA SER A 169 -10.41 24.77 -1.03
C SER A 169 -10.00 24.11 0.29
N SER A 170 -8.70 23.83 0.45
CA SER A 170 -8.15 23.27 1.69
C SER A 170 -8.34 24.25 2.86
N LEU A 171 -8.72 23.73 4.03
CA LEU A 171 -8.97 24.49 5.25
C LEU A 171 -10.00 25.63 5.11
N ALA A 172 -10.92 25.53 4.15
CA ALA A 172 -11.94 26.55 3.98
C ALA A 172 -12.94 26.60 5.13
N ASP A 173 -13.32 27.81 5.52
CA ASP A 173 -14.34 28.05 6.52
C ASP A 173 -15.71 27.53 6.05
N LEU A 174 -16.48 26.98 6.98
CA LEU A 174 -17.86 26.62 6.71
C LEU A 174 -18.78 27.83 6.95
N LYS A 175 -19.72 28.03 6.03
CA LYS A 175 -20.77 29.04 6.13
C LYS A 175 -21.71 28.67 7.28
N GLY A 176 -21.54 29.35 8.41
CA GLY A 176 -22.46 29.20 9.53
C GLY A 176 -23.86 29.71 9.17
N ARG A 177 -24.90 29.07 9.71
CA ARG A 177 -26.29 29.51 9.57
C ARG A 177 -26.90 29.85 10.94
N GLY A 178 -27.78 30.85 10.98
CA GLY A 178 -28.50 31.30 12.19
C GLY A 178 -28.43 32.83 12.42
N LYS A 179 -29.51 33.46 12.87
CA LYS A 179 -29.61 34.93 13.06
C LYS A 179 -29.07 35.43 14.42
N LYS A 180 -29.14 34.59 15.47
CA LYS A 180 -28.72 34.94 16.85
C LYS A 180 -27.52 34.14 17.36
N LYS A 181 -27.37 32.88 16.90
CA LYS A 181 -26.21 32.02 17.19
C LYS A 181 -25.83 31.30 15.89
N VAL A 182 -24.74 31.73 15.27
CA VAL A 182 -24.25 31.17 14.01
C VAL A 182 -23.58 29.84 14.33
N ARG A 183 -24.12 28.72 13.80
CA ARG A 183 -23.52 27.38 13.95
C ARG A 183 -23.08 26.86 12.59
N ALA A 184 -21.83 26.39 12.51
CA ALA A 184 -21.31 25.73 11.33
C ALA A 184 -21.84 24.27 11.24
N PRO A 185 -22.16 23.78 10.04
CA PRO A 185 -22.44 22.36 9.81
C PRO A 185 -21.24 21.47 10.16
N ILE A 186 -21.49 20.20 10.47
CA ILE A 186 -20.42 19.21 10.72
C ILE A 186 -19.93 18.60 9.39
N ASN A 187 -20.81 18.51 8.39
CA ASN A 187 -20.49 17.97 7.07
C ASN A 187 -20.09 19.07 6.09
N ARG A 188 -18.93 18.89 5.44
CA ARG A 188 -18.37 19.80 4.44
C ARG A 188 -18.95 19.48 3.04
N VAL A 189 -20.16 19.96 2.78
CA VAL A 189 -20.79 19.89 1.45
C VAL A 189 -20.52 21.19 0.69
N GLY A 190 -20.45 21.16 -0.65
CA GLY A 190 -20.10 22.33 -1.48
C GLY A 190 -20.84 23.61 -1.11
N ASP A 191 -22.17 23.55 -0.92
CA ASP A 191 -23.00 24.71 -0.54
C ASP A 191 -22.76 25.24 0.88
N ALA A 192 -22.12 24.44 1.73
CA ALA A 192 -21.78 24.79 3.11
C ALA A 192 -20.39 25.42 3.23
N VAL A 193 -19.57 25.43 2.17
CA VAL A 193 -18.27 26.10 2.16
C VAL A 193 -18.47 27.60 1.93
N LYS A 194 -17.79 28.42 2.71
CA LYS A 194 -17.81 29.87 2.53
C LYS A 194 -16.96 30.21 1.31
N ALA A 195 -17.53 30.91 0.33
CA ALA A 195 -16.76 31.43 -0.81
C ALA A 195 -15.57 32.26 -0.27
N ILE A 196 -14.39 32.04 -0.84
CA ILE A 196 -13.14 32.69 -0.44
C ILE A 196 -13.37 34.20 -0.40
N ASN A 197 -13.38 34.73 0.81
CA ASN A 197 -13.11 36.13 1.09
C ASN A 197 -11.83 36.13 1.93
N PRO A 198 -10.79 36.89 1.58
CA PRO A 198 -9.55 37.01 2.35
C PRO A 198 -9.74 37.78 3.67
N GLY A 199 -10.85 37.56 4.37
CA GLY A 199 -11.11 38.10 5.69
C GLY A 199 -10.35 37.29 6.72
N ARG A 200 -9.07 37.67 6.96
CA ARG A 200 -8.30 37.23 8.13
C ARG A 200 -9.17 37.35 9.38
N SER A 201 -9.44 36.22 10.04
CA SER A 201 -9.74 36.25 11.47
C SER A 201 -8.47 36.70 12.16
N CYS A 202 -8.42 37.97 12.61
CA CYS A 202 -7.41 38.43 13.55
C CYS A 202 -7.65 37.70 14.88
N GLN A 203 -7.09 36.50 15.04
CA GLN A 203 -6.83 35.96 16.36
C GLN A 203 -5.80 36.90 17.00
N PRO A 204 -5.97 37.37 18.25
CA PRO A 204 -4.84 37.95 18.97
C PRO A 204 -3.74 36.90 18.95
N GLN A 205 -2.53 37.27 18.50
CA GLN A 205 -1.39 36.36 18.51
C GLN A 205 -1.28 35.78 19.92
N ALA A 206 -1.62 34.51 20.09
CA ALA A 206 -1.24 33.80 21.30
C ALA A 206 0.28 33.86 21.29
N THR A 207 0.85 34.57 22.26
CA THR A 207 2.30 34.61 22.51
C THR A 207 2.71 33.21 22.95
N LEU A 208 2.84 32.28 21.99
CA LEU A 208 3.48 30.98 22.16
C LEU A 208 5.00 31.14 22.23
N GLN A 209 5.49 32.21 22.85
CA GLN A 209 6.87 32.28 23.31
C GLN A 209 6.85 31.75 24.74
N LEU A 210 6.95 30.42 24.86
CA LEU A 210 7.34 29.81 26.13
C LEU A 210 8.73 30.37 26.50
N PRO A 211 8.97 30.80 27.76
CA PRO A 211 10.23 31.42 28.13
C PRO A 211 11.37 30.41 27.95
N ASN A 212 12.38 30.81 27.16
CA ASN A 212 13.69 30.20 26.92
C ASN A 212 13.94 28.88 27.69
N ALA A 213 13.37 27.78 27.20
CA ALA A 213 13.92 26.47 27.48
C ALA A 213 15.17 26.29 26.61
N PRO A 214 16.24 25.60 27.07
CA PRO A 214 17.35 25.25 26.21
C PRO A 214 16.82 24.42 25.03
N SER A 215 16.93 24.98 23.82
CA SER A 215 16.57 24.29 22.57
C SER A 215 17.82 23.69 21.94
N PHE A 216 17.66 22.59 21.22
CA PHE A 216 18.71 22.05 20.38
C PHE A 216 18.46 22.45 18.92
N ALA A 217 19.52 22.72 18.17
CA ALA A 217 19.41 22.98 16.74
C ALA A 217 19.05 21.67 16.03
N VAL A 218 18.03 21.71 15.18
CA VAL A 218 17.72 20.61 14.27
C VAL A 218 18.79 20.61 13.18
N PHE A 219 19.31 19.43 12.86
CA PHE A 219 20.31 19.26 11.82
C PHE A 219 19.77 19.77 10.46
N ASP A 220 20.54 20.65 9.81
CA ASP A 220 20.23 21.14 8.47
C ASP A 220 20.97 20.28 7.44
N GLU A 221 20.22 19.44 6.74
CA GLU A 221 20.75 18.54 5.71
C GLU A 221 21.36 19.32 4.52
N ASN A 222 20.95 20.58 4.29
CA ASN A 222 21.52 21.41 3.22
C ASN A 222 22.92 21.93 3.54
N SER A 223 23.35 21.85 4.81
CA SER A 223 24.68 22.29 5.24
C SER A 223 25.79 21.30 4.85
N VAL A 224 25.44 20.09 4.39
CA VAL A 224 26.38 19.02 4.03
C VAL A 224 26.13 18.57 2.59
N SER A 225 27.01 18.97 1.68
CA SER A 225 27.03 18.49 0.29
C SER A 225 27.69 17.11 0.20
N GLY A 226 27.05 16.07 0.75
CA GLY A 226 27.52 14.68 0.68
C GLY A 226 26.40 13.75 0.17
N PRO A 227 26.73 12.65 -0.54
CA PRO A 227 25.70 11.73 -0.99
C PRO A 227 25.16 10.93 0.20
N GLU A 228 23.83 10.85 0.24
CA GLU A 228 23.03 9.80 0.84
C GLU A 228 22.94 9.76 2.38
N ILE A 229 21.74 10.08 2.87
CA ILE A 229 21.26 9.68 4.20
C ILE A 229 21.56 8.18 4.36
N LEU A 230 22.27 7.81 5.42
CA LEU A 230 22.48 6.40 5.76
C LEU A 230 21.11 5.72 5.87
N THR A 231 20.80 4.89 4.87
CA THR A 231 19.60 4.06 4.90
C THR A 231 19.84 3.03 6.01
N LEU A 232 19.25 3.27 7.18
CA LEU A 232 19.34 2.34 8.30
C LEU A 232 18.86 0.96 7.81
N PRO A 233 19.56 -0.13 8.14
CA PRO A 233 19.09 -1.47 7.81
C PRO A 233 17.68 -1.62 8.39
N ALA A 234 16.74 -2.03 7.54
CA ALA A 234 15.34 -2.15 7.90
C ALA A 234 15.23 -2.99 9.20
N GLN A 235 14.64 -2.40 10.25
CA GLN A 235 14.37 -3.16 11.47
C GLN A 235 13.50 -4.37 11.13
N SER A 236 13.86 -5.53 11.67
CA SER A 236 13.11 -6.77 11.44
C SER A 236 11.67 -6.57 11.93
N TRP A 237 10.71 -6.61 11.01
CA TRP A 237 9.31 -6.56 11.40
C TRP A 237 8.92 -7.86 12.09
N PRO A 238 8.52 -7.83 13.38
CA PRO A 238 8.35 -9.06 14.17
C PRO A 238 7.08 -9.84 13.83
N ALA A 239 6.11 -9.23 13.15
CA ALA A 239 4.83 -9.85 12.81
C ALA A 239 4.41 -9.51 11.37
N PRO A 240 3.76 -10.46 10.67
CA PRO A 240 3.18 -10.18 9.36
C PRO A 240 2.04 -9.15 9.47
N PRO A 241 1.81 -8.36 8.41
CA PRO A 241 0.71 -7.40 8.40
C PRO A 241 -0.64 -8.10 8.58
N VAL A 242 -1.53 -7.45 9.32
CA VAL A 242 -2.89 -7.96 9.52
C VAL A 242 -3.68 -7.69 8.24
N PRO A 243 -4.43 -8.66 7.69
CA PRO A 243 -5.13 -8.48 6.43
C PRO A 243 -6.20 -7.37 6.49
N LYS A 244 -6.66 -7.02 7.70
CA LYS A 244 -7.70 -6.01 7.95
C LYS A 244 -7.29 -4.98 8.99
N ALA A 245 -7.50 -3.72 8.67
CA ALA A 245 -7.32 -2.60 9.60
C ALA A 245 -8.52 -2.55 10.56
N LYS A 246 -8.40 -3.20 11.72
CA LYS A 246 -9.48 -3.38 12.70
C LYS A 246 -10.14 -2.07 13.16
N GLU A 247 -9.42 -0.96 13.13
CA GLU A 247 -9.94 0.36 13.55
C GLU A 247 -10.70 1.09 12.42
N ASN A 248 -10.47 0.73 11.16
CA ASN A 248 -11.10 1.34 9.99
C ASN A 248 -12.33 0.57 9.50
N GLU A 249 -12.58 -0.64 10.05
CA GLU A 249 -13.71 -1.49 9.70
C GLU A 249 -14.67 -1.64 10.88
N LEU A 250 -15.91 -1.18 10.72
CA LEU A 250 -17.00 -1.52 11.63
C LEU A 250 -17.55 -2.90 11.27
N ARG A 251 -17.46 -3.87 12.20
CA ARG A 251 -18.24 -5.10 12.07
C ARG A 251 -19.71 -4.79 12.36
N ALA A 252 -20.61 -5.44 11.62
CA ALA A 252 -22.05 -5.23 11.78
C ALA A 252 -22.49 -5.48 13.24
N GLY A 253 -23.20 -4.52 13.82
CA GLY A 253 -23.98 -4.69 15.05
C GLY A 253 -25.20 -5.60 14.82
N PRO A 254 -25.97 -5.92 15.88
CA PRO A 254 -26.92 -7.03 15.87
C PRO A 254 -27.92 -6.93 14.74
N TRP A 255 -27.72 -7.73 13.70
CA TRP A 255 -28.79 -8.22 12.86
C TRP A 255 -29.01 -9.65 13.32
N ASN A 256 -30.16 -9.87 13.96
CA ASN A 256 -30.79 -11.17 14.12
C ASN A 256 -30.25 -12.19 13.10
N SER A 257 -29.32 -13.05 13.52
CA SER A 257 -29.01 -14.28 12.80
C SER A 257 -30.24 -15.17 12.94
N GLY A 258 -31.26 -14.82 12.17
CA GLY A 258 -32.56 -15.41 12.14
C GLY A 258 -32.47 -16.73 11.40
N ARG A 259 -32.45 -17.79 12.21
CA ARG A 259 -32.85 -19.17 11.94
C ARG A 259 -31.88 -20.01 11.10
#